data_AF-A0A6J4V2A4-F1
#
_entry.id   AF-A0A6J4V2A4-F1
#
_cell.length_a   1.000
_cell.length_b   1.000
_cell.length_c   1.000
_cell.angle_alpha   90.00
_cell.angle_beta   90.00
_cell.angle_gamma   90.00
#
_symmetry.space_group_name_H-M   'P 1'
#
loop_
_entity.id
_entity.type
_entity.pdbx_description
1 polymer ?
#
loop_
_entity_poly.entity_id
_entity_poly.type
_entity_poly.pdbx_seq_one_letter_code
_entity_poly.pdbx_strand_id
1 'polypeptide(L)'
;MDDQTLPGRPASQRALPFGLTDAPTPPPPCPEVGPDALFAWRGGAVVLFAERSDGPTGARWVIARGWPSGDRLTDVRRWVFDTPVRFAGQVRRLSYEATGDHRAATDLARRALAWASAQDGPGRGTRLT
;
A
#
# COMPACT_ATOMS: atom_id res chain seq x y z
N MET A 1 -31.23 -45.24 59.01
CA MET A 1 -32.68 -45.38 59.18
C MET A 1 -33.13 -44.03 59.68
N ASP A 2 -33.64 -43.10 58.88
CA ASP A 2 -34.37 -43.17 57.60
C ASP A 2 -34.23 -41.78 56.92
N ASP A 3 -34.06 -41.70 55.59
CA ASP A 3 -35.11 -41.45 54.58
C ASP A 3 -35.57 -39.97 54.57
N GLN A 4 -35.01 -39.12 53.69
CA GLN A 4 -35.47 -38.71 52.34
C GLN A 4 -36.10 -37.30 52.33
N THR A 5 -35.79 -36.56 51.24
CA THR A 5 -36.65 -35.64 50.45
C THR A 5 -35.85 -34.45 49.89
N LEU A 6 -35.53 -34.52 48.60
CA LEU A 6 -35.23 -33.41 47.66
C LEU A 6 -36.57 -32.75 47.19
N PRO A 7 -36.64 -31.71 46.34
CA PRO A 7 -35.72 -30.61 45.96
C PRO A 7 -36.43 -29.23 45.98
N GLY A 8 -35.66 -28.12 45.87
CA GLY A 8 -36.22 -26.78 45.63
C GLY A 8 -35.21 -25.82 45.02
N ARG A 9 -35.20 -25.74 43.68
CA ARG A 9 -34.61 -24.63 42.87
C ARG A 9 -35.77 -23.73 42.41
N PRO A 10 -35.58 -22.51 41.85
CA PRO A 10 -34.36 -21.71 41.63
C PRO A 10 -34.57 -20.18 41.89
N ALA A 11 -33.67 -19.35 41.35
CA ALA A 11 -33.68 -17.89 41.13
C ALA A 11 -32.74 -17.13 42.09
N SER A 12 -31.72 -16.37 41.65
CA SER A 12 -31.62 -15.58 40.44
C SER A 12 -30.16 -15.44 40.00
N GLN A 13 -29.80 -16.06 38.88
CA GLN A 13 -28.69 -15.58 38.06
C GLN A 13 -29.20 -14.34 37.33
N ARG A 14 -28.72 -13.16 37.74
CA ARG A 14 -28.94 -11.92 37.00
C ARG A 14 -27.88 -11.89 35.90
N ALA A 15 -28.19 -12.51 34.76
CA ALA A 15 -27.42 -12.36 33.54
C ALA A 15 -27.50 -10.89 33.11
N LEU A 16 -26.37 -10.19 33.15
CA LEU A 16 -26.23 -8.91 32.47
C LEU A 16 -26.31 -9.19 30.96
N PRO A 17 -27.05 -8.39 30.17
CA PRO A 17 -27.01 -8.52 28.72
C PRO A 17 -25.58 -8.25 28.27
N PHE A 18 -24.99 -9.23 27.59
CA PHE A 18 -23.74 -9.09 26.85
C PHE A 18 -23.88 -7.90 25.90
N GLY A 19 -23.39 -6.74 26.34
CA GLY A 19 -23.27 -5.56 25.52
C GLY A 19 -22.23 -5.83 24.42
N LEU A 20 -22.68 -5.57 23.19
CA LEU A 20 -21.89 -5.36 21.97
C LEU A 20 -20.48 -5.97 21.98
N THR A 21 -20.36 -7.14 21.38
CA THR A 21 -19.12 -7.51 20.70
C THR A 21 -18.92 -6.48 19.59
N ASP A 22 -18.04 -5.50 19.82
CA ASP A 22 -17.49 -4.65 18.77
C ASP A 22 -16.68 -5.58 17.87
N ALA A 23 -17.35 -6.15 16.85
CA ALA A 23 -16.67 -6.99 15.87
C ALA A 23 -15.63 -6.10 15.19
N PRO A 24 -14.33 -6.49 15.17
CA PRO A 24 -13.32 -5.70 14.50
C PRO A 24 -13.77 -5.51 13.05
N THR A 25 -14.07 -4.26 12.69
CA THR A 25 -14.45 -3.91 11.33
C THR A 25 -13.37 -4.50 10.41
N PRO A 26 -13.73 -5.33 9.42
CA PRO A 26 -12.74 -5.90 8.52
C PRO A 26 -11.96 -4.73 7.91
N PRO A 27 -10.62 -4.81 7.86
CA PRO A 27 -9.85 -3.78 7.18
C PRO A 27 -10.42 -3.62 5.77
N PRO A 28 -10.50 -2.37 5.24
CA PRO A 28 -10.96 -2.16 3.89
C PRO A 28 -10.19 -3.10 2.94
N PRO A 29 -10.85 -3.66 1.90
CA PRO A 29 -10.17 -4.54 0.96
C PRO A 29 -8.93 -3.81 0.44
N CYS A 30 -7.76 -4.41 0.64
CA CYS A 30 -6.53 -3.91 0.05
C CYS A 30 -6.79 -3.78 -1.46
N PRO A 31 -6.59 -2.60 -2.07
CA PRO A 31 -6.81 -2.44 -3.49
C PRO A 31 -5.90 -3.44 -4.24
N GLU A 32 -6.51 -4.27 -5.09
CA GLU A 32 -5.81 -5.22 -5.94
C GLU A 32 -4.96 -4.43 -6.95
N VAL A 33 -3.65 -4.38 -6.71
CA VAL A 33 -2.68 -3.68 -7.57
C VAL A 33 -2.38 -4.58 -8.76
N GLY A 34 -2.96 -4.29 -9.93
CA GLY A 34 -2.66 -5.02 -11.16
C GLY A 34 -1.19 -4.89 -11.60
N PRO A 35 -0.64 -5.80 -12.42
CA PRO A 35 0.77 -5.81 -12.82
C PRO A 35 1.22 -4.54 -13.58
N ASP A 36 0.30 -3.83 -14.24
CA ASP A 36 0.56 -2.54 -14.88
C ASP A 36 0.47 -1.33 -13.93
N ALA A 37 0.33 -1.56 -12.61
CA ALA A 37 0.19 -0.50 -11.62
C ALA A 37 1.50 -0.15 -10.90
N LEU A 38 2.59 -0.91 -11.14
CA LEU A 38 3.88 -0.72 -10.48
C LEU A 38 4.96 -0.28 -11.47
N PHE A 39 5.70 0.76 -11.13
CA PHE A 39 6.97 1.12 -11.76
C PHE A 39 8.12 0.62 -10.88
N ALA A 40 9.07 -0.11 -11.46
CA ALA A 40 10.21 -0.63 -10.74
C ALA A 40 11.52 -0.35 -11.48
N TRP A 41 12.58 -0.08 -10.73
CA TRP A 41 13.92 0.08 -11.27
C TRP A 41 14.98 -0.34 -10.25
N ARG A 42 16.11 -0.86 -10.72
CA ARG A 42 17.28 -1.20 -9.89
C ARG A 42 18.55 -0.65 -10.52
N GLY A 43 19.42 -0.07 -9.70
CA GLY A 43 20.74 0.41 -10.11
C GLY A 43 21.52 0.99 -8.93
N GLY A 44 22.86 1.02 -9.00
CA GLY A 44 23.68 1.66 -7.96
C GLY A 44 23.45 1.14 -6.54
N ALA A 45 23.20 -0.16 -6.39
CA ALA A 45 22.81 -0.84 -5.15
C ALA A 45 21.43 -0.47 -4.56
N VAL A 46 20.63 0.38 -5.21
CA VAL A 46 19.27 0.72 -4.75
C VAL A 46 18.21 0.09 -5.64
N VAL A 47 17.02 -0.08 -5.06
CA VAL A 47 15.80 -0.43 -5.78
C VAL A 47 14.79 0.69 -5.58
N LEU A 48 14.12 1.08 -6.66
CA LEU A 48 13.00 2.00 -6.67
C LEU A 48 11.73 1.23 -7.02
N PHE A 49 10.69 1.40 -6.20
CA PHE A 49 9.34 0.92 -6.47
C PHE A 49 8.39 2.10 -6.42
N ALA A 50 7.46 2.19 -7.34
CA ALA A 50 6.49 3.25 -7.40
C ALA A 50 5.12 2.74 -7.81
N GLU A 51 4.09 3.34 -7.24
CA GLU A 51 2.70 3.02 -7.47
C GLU A 51 1.90 4.32 -7.62
N ARG A 52 0.75 4.23 -8.29
CA ARG A 52 -0.29 5.26 -8.19
C ARG A 52 -1.28 4.82 -7.12
N SER A 53 -1.58 5.74 -6.21
CA SER A 53 -2.57 5.55 -5.15
C SER A 53 -3.67 6.60 -5.34
N ASP A 54 -4.92 6.15 -5.42
CA ASP A 54 -6.07 7.04 -5.45
C ASP A 54 -6.44 7.41 -4.01
N GLY A 55 -6.28 8.69 -3.67
CA GLY A 55 -6.60 9.23 -2.35
C GLY A 55 -7.86 10.08 -2.36
N PRO A 56 -8.35 10.50 -1.17
CA PRO A 56 -9.54 11.35 -1.05
C PRO A 56 -9.37 12.73 -1.72
N THR A 57 -8.13 13.14 -2.00
CA THR A 57 -7.81 14.40 -2.68
C THR A 57 -7.38 14.20 -4.14
N GLY A 58 -7.61 13.02 -4.72
CA GLY A 58 -7.18 12.65 -6.07
C GLY A 58 -6.00 11.68 -6.10
N ALA A 59 -5.52 11.43 -7.31
CA ALA A 59 -4.40 10.53 -7.59
C ALA A 59 -3.08 11.06 -6.99
N ARG A 60 -2.29 10.13 -6.45
CA ARG A 60 -0.96 10.40 -5.89
C ARG A 60 0.03 9.38 -6.42
N TRP A 61 1.24 9.85 -6.74
CA TRP A 61 2.35 8.99 -7.14
C TRP A 61 3.27 8.78 -5.96
N VAL A 62 3.41 7.53 -5.57
CA VAL A 62 4.24 7.11 -4.46
C VAL A 62 5.51 6.51 -5.04
N ILE A 63 6.66 6.86 -4.48
CA ILE A 63 7.92 6.17 -4.75
C ILE A 63 8.62 5.80 -3.46
N ALA A 64 9.12 4.58 -3.40
CA ALA A 64 9.97 4.05 -2.35
C ALA A 64 11.36 3.75 -2.91
N ARG A 65 12.41 4.18 -2.20
CA ARG A 65 13.80 3.75 -2.41
C ARG A 65 14.19 2.84 -1.26
N GLY A 66 14.81 1.71 -1.55
CA GLY A 66 15.42 0.85 -0.54
C GLY A 66 16.71 0.20 -1.03
N TRP A 67 17.46 -0.37 -0.09
CA TRP A 67 18.64 -1.19 -0.38
C TRP A 67 18.28 -2.66 -0.19
N PRO A 68 18.61 -3.55 -1.14
CA PRO A 68 18.36 -4.97 -0.97
C PRO A 68 19.32 -5.56 0.06
N SER A 69 18.77 -6.31 1.02
CA SER A 69 19.52 -7.10 2.00
C SER A 69 18.82 -8.44 2.20
N GLY A 70 19.41 -9.50 1.62
CA GLY A 70 18.74 -10.80 1.49
C GLY A 70 17.40 -10.65 0.75
N ASP A 71 16.34 -11.19 1.35
CA ASP A 71 14.98 -11.16 0.81
C ASP A 71 14.18 -9.91 1.21
N ARG A 72 14.85 -8.87 1.71
CA ARG A 72 14.21 -7.65 2.25
C ARG A 72 14.81 -6.39 1.67
N LEU A 73 14.04 -5.30 1.77
CA LEU A 73 14.56 -3.95 1.57
C LEU A 73 14.85 -3.31 2.93
N THR A 74 16.03 -2.72 3.07
CA THR A 74 16.44 -1.91 4.23
C THR A 74 16.49 -0.43 3.86
N ASP A 75 16.53 0.42 4.88
CA ASP A 75 16.67 1.88 4.75
C ASP A 75 15.66 2.50 3.78
N VAL A 76 14.42 2.01 3.86
CA VAL A 76 13.35 2.39 2.95
C VAL A 76 12.92 3.82 3.21
N ARG A 77 13.02 4.66 2.18
CA ARG A 77 12.50 6.03 2.17
C ARG A 77 11.39 6.15 1.15
N ARG A 78 10.28 6.79 1.56
CA ARG A 78 9.08 6.96 0.75
C ARG A 78 8.80 8.44 0.51
N TRP A 79 8.39 8.77 -0.71
CA TRP A 79 7.91 10.09 -1.10
C TRP A 79 6.57 9.98 -1.82
N VAL A 80 5.77 11.04 -1.72
CA VAL A 80 4.44 11.11 -2.32
C VAL A 80 4.34 12.42 -3.10
N PHE A 81 3.80 12.35 -4.31
CA PHE A 81 3.67 13.47 -5.22
C PHE A 81 2.24 13.60 -5.73
N ASP A 82 1.82 14.83 -5.94
CA ASP A 82 0.53 15.24 -6.49
C ASP A 82 0.53 15.35 -8.02
N THR A 83 1.69 15.23 -8.64
CA THR A 83 1.85 15.40 -10.10
C THR A 83 2.87 14.41 -10.69
N PRO A 84 2.65 13.91 -11.92
CA PRO A 84 3.60 13.05 -12.63
C PRO A 84 4.99 13.68 -12.80
N VAL A 85 5.04 14.99 -13.01
CA VAL A 85 6.30 15.72 -13.25
C VAL A 85 7.19 15.75 -12.02
N ARG A 86 6.63 16.03 -10.83
CA ARG A 86 7.41 16.01 -9.58
C ARG A 86 7.90 14.60 -9.25
N PHE A 87 7.05 13.61 -9.47
CA PHE A 87 7.43 12.20 -9.35
C PHE A 87 8.62 11.83 -10.26
N ALA A 88 8.55 12.17 -11.56
CA ALA A 88 9.62 11.89 -12.50
C ALA A 88 10.92 12.63 -12.16
N GLY A 89 10.82 13.87 -11.65
CA GLY A 89 11.95 14.62 -11.13
C GLY A 89 12.65 13.91 -9.96
N GLN A 90 11.88 13.33 -9.04
CA GLN A 90 12.43 12.54 -7.94
C GLN A 90 13.11 11.26 -8.45
N VAL A 91 12.53 10.55 -9.43
CA VAL A 91 13.17 9.38 -10.05
C VAL A 91 14.52 9.75 -10.66
N ARG A 92 14.60 10.88 -11.39
CA ARG A 92 15.87 11.38 -11.95
C ARG A 92 16.92 11.59 -10.87
N ARG A 93 16.54 12.29 -9.80
CA ARG A 93 17.44 12.60 -8.69
C ARG A 93 17.95 11.32 -8.03
N LEU A 94 17.05 10.40 -7.66
CA LEU A 94 17.43 9.18 -6.93
C LEU A 94 18.27 8.24 -7.78
N SER A 95 18.00 8.14 -9.08
CA SER A 95 18.80 7.31 -9.99
C SER A 95 20.19 7.91 -10.23
N TYR A 96 20.29 9.24 -10.38
CA TYR A 96 21.58 9.93 -10.47
C TYR A 96 22.40 9.79 -9.19
N GLU A 97 21.80 9.97 -8.01
CA GLU A 97 22.46 9.76 -6.72
C GLU A 97 23.03 8.33 -6.59
N ALA A 98 22.34 7.33 -7.16
CA ALA A 98 22.76 5.93 -7.07
C ALA A 98 23.84 5.55 -8.08
N THR A 99 23.80 6.09 -9.31
CA THR A 99 24.69 5.64 -10.41
C THR A 99 25.76 6.65 -10.81
N GLY A 100 25.59 7.93 -10.49
CA GLY A 100 26.41 9.02 -11.03
C GLY A 100 26.20 9.29 -12.52
N ASP A 101 25.32 8.55 -13.21
CA ASP A 101 25.08 8.68 -14.65
C ASP A 101 23.88 9.59 -14.94
N HIS A 102 24.17 10.79 -15.40
CA HIS A 102 23.17 11.80 -15.71
C HIS A 102 22.28 11.43 -16.91
N ARG A 103 22.84 10.75 -17.93
CA ARG A 103 22.09 10.38 -19.14
C ARG A 103 21.11 9.26 -18.80
N ALA A 104 21.58 8.20 -18.15
CA ALA A 104 20.73 7.10 -17.71
C ALA A 104 19.63 7.57 -16.75
N ALA A 105 19.94 8.49 -15.84
CA ALA A 105 18.95 9.09 -14.94
C ALA A 105 17.87 9.89 -15.69
N THR A 106 18.25 10.63 -16.73
CA THR A 106 17.31 11.38 -17.57
C THR A 106 16.42 10.45 -18.39
N ASP A 107 16.97 9.37 -18.93
CA ASP A 107 16.21 8.35 -19.68
C ASP A 107 15.22 7.60 -18.78
N LEU A 108 15.63 7.28 -17.56
CA LEU A 108 14.74 6.69 -16.56
C LEU A 108 13.62 7.67 -16.18
N ALA A 109 13.93 8.95 -15.97
CA ALA A 109 12.93 9.96 -15.65
C ALA A 109 11.89 10.14 -16.76
N ARG A 110 12.31 10.08 -18.03
CA ARG A 110 11.39 10.09 -19.17
C ARG A 110 10.44 8.88 -19.16
N ARG A 111 10.96 7.68 -18.89
CA ARG A 111 10.13 6.47 -18.75
C ARG A 111 9.18 6.56 -17.56
N ALA A 112 9.65 7.08 -16.43
CA ALA A 112 8.83 7.29 -15.25
C ALA A 112 7.70 8.30 -15.50
N LEU A 113 7.99 9.40 -16.22
CA LEU A 113 6.98 10.36 -16.62
C LEU A 113 5.94 9.73 -17.54
N ALA A 114 6.37 9.00 -18.57
CA ALA A 114 5.46 8.30 -19.49
C ALA A 114 4.54 7.31 -18.74
N TRP A 115 5.10 6.52 -17.82
CA TRP A 115 4.33 5.65 -16.95
C TRP A 115 3.34 6.45 -16.09
N ALA A 116 3.80 7.48 -15.37
CA ALA A 116 2.95 8.25 -14.45
C ALA A 116 1.80 8.95 -15.18
N SER A 117 2.06 9.52 -16.36
CA SER A 117 1.05 10.15 -17.21
C SER A 117 0.05 9.15 -17.79
N ALA A 118 0.48 7.94 -18.16
CA ALA A 118 -0.43 6.90 -18.64
C ALA A 118 -1.43 6.44 -17.56
N GLN A 119 -1.05 6.59 -16.29
CA GLN A 119 -1.94 6.31 -15.16
C GLN A 119 -2.89 7.47 -14.85
N ASP A 120 -2.59 8.68 -15.31
CA ASP A 120 -3.41 9.88 -15.07
C ASP A 120 -4.59 10.03 -16.05
N GLY A 121 -4.65 9.19 -17.08
CA GLY A 121 -5.68 9.22 -18.10
C GLY A 121 -7.09 8.90 -17.56
N PRO A 122 -8.16 9.46 -18.18
CA PRO A 122 -9.53 9.24 -17.74
C PRO A 122 -9.95 7.80 -18.05
N GLY A 123 -10.19 7.02 -17.00
CA GLY A 123 -10.92 5.74 -17.11
C GLY A 123 -10.08 4.50 -17.38
N ARG A 124 -9.48 3.92 -16.35
CA ARG A 124 -9.37 2.45 -16.29
C ARG A 124 -10.70 1.88 -15.80
N GLY A 125 -11.69 2.00 -16.68
CA GLY A 125 -13.05 1.49 -16.54
C GLY A 125 -13.47 0.79 -17.83
N THR A 126 -12.67 -0.14 -18.32
CA THR A 126 -13.13 -1.10 -19.35
C THR A 126 -12.53 -2.47 -19.06
N ARG A 127 -13.09 -3.17 -18.06
CA ARG A 127 -13.08 -4.63 -18.08
C ARG A 127 -14.02 -5.03 -19.21
N LEU A 128 -13.48 -5.48 -20.33
CA LEU A 128 -14.21 -6.32 -21.26
C LEU A 128 -14.37 -7.68 -20.56
N THR A 129 -15.60 -7.99 -20.16
CA THR A 129 -16.08 -9.34 -19.81
C THR A 129 -16.19 -10.20 -21.06
#